data_AF-A0A2T6E0S2-F1
#
_entry.id   AF-A0A2T6E0S2-F1
#
_cell.length_a   1.000
_cell.length_b   1.000
_cell.length_c   1.000
_cell.angle_alpha   90.00
_cell.angle_beta   90.00
_cell.angle_gamma   90.00
#
_symmetry.space_group_name_H-M   'P 1'
#
loop_
_entity.id
_entity.type
_entity.pdbx_description
1 polymer ?
#
loop_
_entity_poly.entity_id
_entity_poly.type
_entity_poly.pdbx_seq_one_letter_code
_entity_poly.pdbx_strand_id
1 'polypeptide(L)'
;MSTYTRAYSVAQQRHTDASSRQHARDRKAGDKRKGGLYVRCEFRPFGPELPSFLDVGLQSDAYRYVEGEWIACIHPEDYADHIVAQARLRNWYVAGVNRYGVACSMRRRSGCPIEILTTHMEPCISLALRKGELAIREYHELRRRWLEMLPSLFREVRYLVGSAGHLDCGMAHFDTAVSRNDGLGGRIKSPGAEFAGPWATAVDRLLRAGAQLGEEDLAKYATAVAKFRERREPGDIPVDVRLARAMDSLCAEVWPSTNQIRAKYLEQRAHWHQERLKRQLDALEQRAAEIRASIAQPSTQNLSWGFDL
;
A
#
# COMPACT_ATOMS: atom_id res chain seq x y z
N MET A 1 -6.79 -7.27 1.52
CA MET A 1 -6.72 -6.14 0.57
C MET A 1 -5.28 -5.99 0.11
N SER A 2 -5.03 -5.73 -1.17
CA SER A 2 -3.70 -5.52 -1.76
C SER A 2 -3.28 -4.05 -1.61
N THR A 3 -2.06 -3.74 -1.18
CA THR A 3 -1.50 -2.36 -1.20
C THR A 3 -0.81 -2.03 -2.51
N TYR A 4 -0.66 -2.99 -3.43
CA TYR A 4 -0.23 -2.71 -4.80
C TYR A 4 -1.47 -2.59 -5.68
N THR A 5 -1.52 -1.50 -6.43
CA THR A 5 -2.55 -1.29 -7.45
C THR A 5 -1.87 -1.43 -8.81
N ARG A 6 -2.39 -2.34 -9.62
CA ARG A 6 -2.05 -2.35 -11.04
C ARG A 6 -2.89 -1.26 -11.69
N ALA A 7 -2.26 -0.32 -12.38
CA ALA A 7 -3.02 0.74 -13.04
C ALA A 7 -3.54 0.20 -14.39
N TYR A 8 -4.87 0.11 -14.52
CA TYR A 8 -5.53 -0.42 -15.72
C TYR A 8 -5.99 0.72 -16.65
N SER A 9 -6.33 1.88 -16.09
CA SER A 9 -6.79 3.05 -16.85
C SER A 9 -5.80 4.22 -16.76
N VAL A 10 -5.91 5.14 -17.71
CA VAL A 10 -5.14 6.41 -17.69
C VAL A 10 -5.45 7.21 -16.43
N ALA A 11 -6.71 7.24 -15.99
CA ALA A 11 -7.10 7.92 -14.75
C ALA A 11 -6.39 7.32 -13.52
N GLN A 12 -6.34 5.99 -13.40
CA GLN A 12 -5.62 5.31 -12.32
C GLN A 12 -4.10 5.55 -12.38
N GLN A 13 -3.53 5.66 -13.58
CA GLN A 13 -2.12 6.00 -13.77
C GLN A 13 -1.80 7.42 -13.32
N ARG A 14 -2.66 8.39 -13.65
CA ARG A 14 -2.45 9.79 -13.24
C ARG A 14 -2.67 10.00 -11.74
N HIS A 15 -3.48 9.16 -11.08
CA HIS A 15 -3.75 9.26 -9.65
C HIS A 15 -2.52 9.03 -8.75
N THR A 16 -1.45 8.42 -9.28
CA THR A 16 -0.23 8.11 -8.53
C THR A 16 0.58 9.36 -8.16
N ASP A 17 0.24 10.51 -8.72
CA ASP A 17 0.81 11.80 -8.35
C ASP A 17 -0.16 12.54 -7.45
N ALA A 18 0.18 12.69 -6.17
CA ALA A 18 -0.61 13.43 -5.19
C ALA A 18 -0.91 14.88 -5.63
N SER A 19 -0.01 15.48 -6.40
CA SER A 19 -0.11 16.87 -6.84
C SER A 19 -0.97 17.05 -8.09
N SER A 20 -1.24 15.98 -8.84
CA SER A 20 -1.97 16.05 -10.11
C SER A 20 -3.42 16.51 -9.94
N ARG A 21 -3.94 17.17 -10.99
CA ARG A 21 -5.35 17.57 -11.06
C ARG A 21 -6.27 16.36 -10.99
N GLN A 22 -5.86 15.22 -11.54
CA GLN A 22 -6.65 13.99 -11.49
C GLN A 22 -6.76 13.48 -10.05
N HIS A 23 -5.66 13.44 -9.30
CA HIS A 23 -5.67 13.06 -7.89
C HIS A 23 -6.56 14.00 -7.06
N ALA A 24 -6.43 15.32 -7.25
CA ALA A 24 -7.28 16.29 -6.57
C ALA A 24 -8.78 16.11 -6.88
N ARG A 25 -9.12 15.81 -8.15
CA ARG A 25 -10.51 15.51 -8.57
C ARG A 25 -11.02 14.22 -7.94
N ASP A 26 -10.21 13.16 -7.95
CA ASP A 26 -10.59 11.86 -7.39
C ASP A 26 -10.75 11.93 -5.88
N ARG A 27 -9.90 12.67 -5.18
CA ARG A 27 -10.05 12.94 -3.75
C ARG A 27 -11.35 13.68 -3.45
N LYS A 28 -11.62 14.78 -4.17
CA LYS A 28 -12.87 15.55 -4.04
C LYS A 28 -14.11 14.71 -4.38
N ALA A 29 -14.00 13.80 -5.34
CA ALA A 29 -15.08 12.88 -5.72
C ALA A 29 -15.26 11.73 -4.71
N GLY A 30 -14.16 11.19 -4.17
CA GLY A 30 -14.14 10.16 -3.13
C GLY A 30 -14.67 10.66 -1.79
N ASP A 31 -14.37 11.91 -1.42
CA ASP A 31 -14.96 12.59 -0.27
C ASP A 31 -16.49 12.72 -0.38
N LYS A 32 -17.03 12.75 -1.60
CA LYS A 32 -18.48 12.71 -1.88
C LYS A 32 -19.06 11.29 -1.91
N ARG A 33 -18.25 10.23 -2.09
CA ARG A 33 -18.69 8.81 -2.13
C ARG A 33 -18.72 8.14 -0.75
N LYS A 34 -18.93 8.90 0.32
CA LYS A 34 -19.14 8.33 1.67
C LYS A 34 -20.42 7.47 1.79
N GLY A 35 -21.26 7.42 0.77
CA GLY A 35 -22.41 6.51 0.67
C GLY A 35 -22.09 5.26 -0.15
N GLY A 36 -21.75 4.16 0.53
CA GLY A 36 -21.77 2.80 -0.03
C GLY A 36 -20.48 2.34 -0.73
N LEU A 37 -19.96 1.17 -0.31
CA LEU A 37 -18.99 0.35 -1.05
C LEU A 37 -17.51 0.79 -1.11
N TYR A 38 -17.03 1.52 -0.11
CA TYR A 38 -15.66 1.29 0.36
C TYR A 38 -15.75 0.79 1.80
N VAL A 39 -15.38 -0.47 2.05
CA VAL A 39 -14.96 -0.88 3.38
C VAL A 39 -13.67 -0.11 3.63
N ARG A 40 -13.80 1.12 4.13
CA ARG A 40 -12.70 1.83 4.75
C ARG A 40 -12.31 0.91 5.91
N CYS A 41 -11.23 0.14 5.75
CA CYS A 41 -10.56 -0.37 6.94
C CYS A 41 -10.23 0.87 7.74
N GLU A 42 -10.95 1.08 8.85
CA GLU A 42 -10.64 2.12 9.81
C GLU A 42 -9.30 1.77 10.48
N PHE A 43 -8.22 1.88 9.71
CA PHE A 43 -6.93 2.27 10.24
C PHE A 43 -6.97 3.79 10.40
N ARG A 44 -7.93 4.29 11.20
CA ARG A 44 -7.58 5.45 12.01
C ARG A 44 -6.58 4.87 13.00
N PRO A 45 -5.29 5.27 12.98
CA PRO A 45 -4.50 5.07 14.19
C PRO A 45 -5.36 5.64 15.32
N PHE A 46 -5.73 4.80 16.28
CA PHE A 46 -6.37 5.28 17.50
C PHE A 46 -5.46 6.38 18.05
N GLY A 47 -6.00 7.57 18.25
CA GLY A 47 -5.21 8.75 18.60
C GLY A 47 -5.97 10.05 18.33
N PRO A 48 -5.51 11.17 18.90
CA PRO A 48 -6.10 12.49 18.67
C PRO A 48 -6.09 12.84 17.18
N GLU A 49 -6.91 13.80 16.76
CA GLU A 49 -6.81 14.39 15.42
C GLU A 49 -5.38 14.83 15.18
N LEU A 50 -4.68 14.13 14.29
CA LEU A 50 -3.30 14.43 13.99
C LEU A 50 -3.27 15.58 12.98
N PRO A 51 -2.41 16.59 13.19
CA PRO A 51 -2.18 17.62 12.19
C PRO A 51 -1.84 17.00 10.84
N SER A 52 -2.22 17.70 9.78
CA SER A 52 -1.83 17.32 8.44
C SER A 52 -0.32 17.51 8.28
N PHE A 53 0.30 16.77 7.35
CA PHE A 53 1.73 16.97 7.06
C PHE A 53 2.01 18.38 6.51
N LEU A 54 1.01 19.03 5.88
CA LEU A 54 1.11 20.41 5.42
C LEU A 54 1.25 21.39 6.59
N ASP A 55 0.60 21.13 7.73
CA ASP A 55 0.65 22.00 8.91
C ASP A 55 2.05 22.04 9.54
N VAL A 56 2.86 21.00 9.29
CA VAL A 56 4.27 20.92 9.71
C VAL A 56 5.25 21.23 8.55
N GLY A 57 4.76 21.83 7.47
CA GLY A 57 5.58 22.30 6.35
C GLY A 57 6.08 21.20 5.41
N LEU A 58 5.55 19.98 5.51
CA LEU A 58 5.91 18.88 4.61
C LEU A 58 4.89 18.76 3.46
N GLN A 59 5.41 18.59 2.25
CA GLN A 59 4.60 18.48 1.02
C GLN A 59 4.93 17.20 0.27
N SER A 60 3.92 16.63 -0.39
CA SER A 60 4.12 15.53 -1.34
C SER A 60 5.03 15.96 -2.49
N ASP A 61 5.76 15.01 -3.03
CA ASP A 61 6.68 15.24 -4.14
C ASP A 61 6.80 14.03 -5.06
N ALA A 62 7.36 14.21 -6.26
CA ALA A 62 7.47 13.15 -7.24
C ALA A 62 8.74 13.25 -8.08
N TYR A 63 9.28 12.10 -8.46
CA TYR A 63 10.53 11.96 -9.19
C TYR A 63 10.39 10.95 -10.31
N ARG A 64 10.85 11.34 -11.50
CA ARG A 64 10.95 10.46 -12.67
C ARG A 64 12.32 9.79 -12.64
N TYR A 65 12.36 8.50 -12.97
CA TYR A 65 13.62 7.79 -13.17
C TYR A 65 13.89 7.67 -14.67
N VAL A 66 14.94 8.32 -15.15
CA VAL A 66 15.29 8.41 -16.57
C VAL A 66 16.79 8.16 -16.70
N GLU A 67 17.18 7.20 -17.54
CA GLU A 67 18.59 6.94 -17.88
C GLU A 67 19.53 6.69 -16.69
N GLY A 68 18.98 6.21 -15.55
CA GLY A 68 19.77 5.95 -14.35
C GLY A 68 19.72 7.08 -13.31
N GLU A 69 19.05 8.18 -13.63
CA GLU A 69 19.01 9.38 -12.80
C GLU A 69 17.59 9.68 -12.28
N TRP A 70 17.54 10.30 -11.09
CA TRP A 70 16.32 10.80 -10.50
C TRP A 70 16.13 12.28 -10.84
N ILE A 71 15.04 12.58 -11.54
CA ILE A 71 14.69 13.93 -11.95
C ILE A 71 13.44 14.36 -11.17
N ALA A 72 13.58 15.41 -10.37
CA ALA A 72 12.45 16.00 -9.63
C ALA A 72 11.38 16.53 -10.61
N CYS A 73 10.12 16.28 -10.28
CA CYS A 73 8.97 16.86 -10.97
C CYS A 73 8.71 18.25 -10.40
N ILE A 74 8.74 19.28 -11.25
CA ILE A 74 8.55 20.66 -10.83
C ILE A 74 7.08 21.03 -10.96
N HIS A 75 6.43 20.53 -12.02
CA HIS A 75 5.03 20.80 -12.28
C HIS A 75 4.13 19.64 -11.84
N PRO A 76 2.90 19.93 -11.38
CA PRO A 76 2.00 18.91 -10.81
C PRO A 76 1.54 17.79 -11.76
N GLU A 77 1.84 17.88 -13.06
CA GLU A 77 1.47 16.86 -14.05
C GLU A 77 2.69 16.12 -14.63
N ASP A 78 3.92 16.57 -14.32
CA ASP A 78 5.15 16.01 -14.91
C ASP A 78 5.28 14.51 -14.62
N TYR A 79 4.99 14.11 -13.38
CA TYR A 79 5.05 12.70 -13.00
C TYR A 79 3.93 11.91 -13.66
N ALA A 80 2.68 12.39 -13.55
CA ALA A 80 1.51 11.74 -14.13
C ALA A 80 1.66 11.52 -15.66
N ASP A 81 2.12 12.52 -16.39
CA ASP A 81 2.36 12.43 -17.84
C ASP A 81 3.48 11.45 -18.17
N HIS A 82 4.57 11.45 -17.39
CA HIS A 82 5.64 10.48 -17.53
C HIS A 82 5.16 9.04 -17.30
N ILE A 83 4.38 8.77 -16.25
CA ILE A 83 3.82 7.45 -15.98
C ILE A 83 2.94 6.98 -17.15
N VAL A 84 2.10 7.86 -17.70
CA VAL A 84 1.24 7.53 -18.86
C VAL A 84 2.09 7.25 -20.11
N ALA A 85 3.12 8.06 -20.37
CA ALA A 85 4.04 7.83 -21.48
C ALA A 85 4.76 6.48 -21.36
N GLN A 86 5.25 6.15 -20.16
CA GLN A 86 5.93 4.89 -19.86
C GLN A 86 4.97 3.70 -19.94
N ALA A 87 3.72 3.87 -19.50
CA ALA A 87 2.68 2.86 -19.67
C ALA A 87 2.41 2.56 -21.15
N ARG A 88 2.33 3.59 -22.01
CA ARG A 88 2.16 3.42 -23.46
C ARG A 88 3.35 2.72 -24.10
N LEU A 89 4.57 3.07 -23.70
CA LEU A 89 5.79 2.44 -24.20
C LEU A 89 5.86 0.95 -23.81
N ARG A 90 5.44 0.62 -22.59
CA ARG A 90 5.59 -0.71 -21.97
C ARG A 90 4.36 -1.60 -22.09
N ASN A 91 3.36 -1.20 -22.87
CA ASN A 91 2.13 -1.97 -23.04
C ASN A 91 2.24 -3.15 -24.01
N TRP A 92 3.41 -3.42 -24.58
CA TRP A 92 3.66 -4.60 -25.41
C TRP A 92 4.81 -5.42 -24.87
N TYR A 93 4.72 -6.73 -25.08
CA TYR A 93 5.82 -7.68 -24.88
C TYR A 93 5.71 -8.83 -25.89
N VAL A 94 6.81 -9.52 -26.15
CA VAL A 94 6.89 -10.73 -26.96
C VAL A 94 6.89 -11.92 -26.02
N ALA A 95 6.03 -12.91 -26.28
CA ALA A 95 6.03 -14.17 -25.56
C ALA A 95 6.14 -15.34 -26.52
N GLY A 96 6.93 -16.34 -26.12
CA GLY A 96 6.91 -17.66 -26.72
C GLY A 96 5.56 -18.32 -26.47
N VAL A 97 4.98 -18.88 -27.52
CA VAL A 97 3.73 -19.64 -27.47
C VAL A 97 3.87 -20.88 -28.36
N ASN A 98 3.12 -21.92 -28.05
CA ASN A 98 2.97 -23.05 -28.95
C ASN A 98 1.67 -22.88 -29.74
N ARG A 99 1.75 -22.92 -31.07
CA ARG A 99 0.59 -22.89 -31.97
C ARG A 99 0.63 -24.13 -32.85
N TYR A 100 -0.32 -25.04 -32.64
CA TYR A 100 -0.43 -26.31 -33.37
C TYR A 100 0.86 -27.16 -33.34
N GLY A 101 1.51 -27.25 -32.18
CA GLY A 101 2.75 -28.01 -32.01
C GLY A 101 4.02 -27.22 -32.36
N VAL A 102 3.91 -26.06 -33.02
CA VAL A 102 5.05 -25.25 -33.44
C VAL A 102 5.31 -24.13 -32.44
N ALA A 103 6.55 -24.04 -31.95
CA ALA A 103 7.01 -22.92 -31.14
C ALA A 103 7.08 -21.65 -32.00
N CYS A 104 6.38 -20.60 -31.59
CA CYS A 104 6.44 -19.29 -32.24
C CYS A 104 6.44 -18.17 -31.21
N SER A 105 6.81 -16.97 -31.64
CA SER A 105 6.78 -15.77 -30.80
C SER A 105 5.61 -14.90 -31.20
N MET A 106 4.83 -14.43 -30.23
CA MET A 106 3.72 -13.53 -30.46
C MET A 106 3.87 -12.25 -29.65
N ARG A 107 3.64 -11.12 -30.32
CA ARG A 107 3.50 -9.82 -29.66
C ARG A 107 2.15 -9.77 -28.96
N ARG A 108 2.15 -9.46 -27.66
CA ARG A 108 0.98 -9.41 -26.79
C ARG A 108 0.91 -8.08 -26.05
N ARG A 109 -0.32 -7.63 -25.81
CA ARG A 109 -0.57 -6.41 -25.05
C ARG A 109 -0.61 -6.71 -23.56
N SER A 110 0.05 -5.89 -22.75
CA SER A 110 -0.11 -5.89 -21.29
C SER A 110 -1.29 -5.01 -20.91
N GLY A 111 -2.26 -5.57 -20.17
CA GLY A 111 -3.36 -4.80 -19.60
C GLY A 111 -2.92 -3.86 -18.48
N CYS A 112 -1.79 -4.16 -17.81
CA CYS A 112 -1.20 -3.36 -16.74
C CYS A 112 0.31 -3.24 -16.96
N PRO A 113 0.75 -2.31 -17.84
CA PRO A 113 2.17 -2.13 -18.10
C PRO A 113 2.95 -1.56 -16.91
N ILE A 114 2.28 -0.82 -16.03
CA ILE A 114 2.86 -0.21 -14.83
C ILE A 114 2.17 -0.78 -13.59
N GLU A 115 2.99 -1.15 -12.61
CA GLU A 115 2.59 -1.55 -11.27
C GLU A 115 3.05 -0.49 -10.28
N ILE A 116 2.19 -0.14 -9.31
CA ILE A 116 2.52 0.82 -8.26
C ILE A 116 2.73 0.07 -6.95
N LEU A 117 3.90 0.26 -6.35
CA LEU A 117 4.31 -0.36 -5.10
C LEU A 117 4.38 0.69 -3.99
N THR A 118 3.38 0.65 -3.13
CA THR A 118 3.23 1.51 -1.96
C THR A 118 4.11 1.01 -0.81
N THR A 119 5.10 1.81 -0.41
CA THR A 119 5.97 1.53 0.73
C THR A 119 5.67 2.52 1.84
N HIS A 120 4.99 2.07 2.89
CA HIS A 120 4.65 2.91 4.04
C HIS A 120 5.84 3.05 5.00
N MET A 121 6.06 4.27 5.47
CA MET A 121 6.86 4.49 6.68
C MET A 121 6.21 3.77 7.87
N GLU A 122 6.99 3.49 8.91
CA GLU A 122 6.40 2.93 10.13
C GLU A 122 5.35 3.91 10.68
N PRO A 123 4.25 3.41 11.26
CA PRO A 123 3.25 4.27 11.88
C PRO A 123 3.82 5.24 12.92
N CYS A 124 4.77 4.78 13.73
CA CYS A 124 5.42 5.61 14.75
C CYS A 124 6.20 6.78 14.14
N ILE A 125 6.86 6.55 13.00
CA ILE A 125 7.59 7.55 12.23
C ILE A 125 6.64 8.56 11.59
N SER A 126 5.58 8.07 10.92
CA SER A 126 4.57 8.96 10.33
C SER A 126 3.93 9.87 11.38
N LEU A 127 3.72 9.35 12.58
CA LEU A 127 3.21 10.10 13.72
C LEU A 127 4.21 11.16 14.20
N ALA A 128 5.48 10.78 14.37
CA ALA A 128 6.53 11.69 14.82
C ALA A 128 6.74 12.86 13.83
N LEU A 129 6.71 12.58 12.52
CA LEU A 129 6.72 13.61 11.48
C LEU A 129 5.55 14.59 11.64
N ARG A 130 4.32 14.09 11.82
CA ARG A 130 3.13 14.94 11.99
C ARG A 130 3.18 15.79 13.25
N LYS A 131 3.82 15.32 14.31
CA LYS A 131 3.98 16.08 15.55
C LYS A 131 5.12 17.11 15.50
N GLY A 132 5.86 17.18 14.40
CA GLY A 132 7.09 17.97 14.32
C GLY A 132 8.20 17.47 15.24
N GLU A 133 8.08 16.23 15.76
CA GLU A 133 9.13 15.58 16.56
C GLU A 133 10.33 15.18 15.69
N LEU A 134 10.11 15.06 14.37
CA LEU A 134 11.15 14.88 13.36
C LEU A 134 11.21 16.12 12.46
N ALA A 135 12.42 16.61 12.22
CA ALA A 135 12.61 17.81 11.43
C ALA A 135 12.40 17.57 9.91
N ILE A 136 12.18 18.65 9.18
CA ILE A 136 11.91 18.61 7.74
C ILE A 136 13.15 18.15 6.95
N ARG A 137 14.33 18.61 7.37
CA ARG A 137 15.63 18.26 6.76
C ARG A 137 15.85 16.75 6.76
N GLU A 138 15.58 16.13 7.89
CA GLU A 138 15.56 14.71 8.17
C GLU A 138 14.67 13.91 7.20
N TYR A 139 13.45 14.40 6.93
CA TYR A 139 12.58 13.79 5.91
C TYR A 139 13.16 13.91 4.50
N HIS A 140 13.71 15.07 4.14
CA HIS A 140 14.33 15.26 2.82
C HIS A 140 15.55 14.36 2.61
N GLU A 141 16.35 14.15 3.66
CA GLU A 141 17.47 13.23 3.65
C GLU A 141 17.01 11.77 3.52
N LEU A 142 15.99 11.36 4.28
CA LEU A 142 15.36 10.04 4.14
C LEU A 142 14.92 9.81 2.70
N ARG A 143 14.19 10.76 2.12
CA ARG A 143 13.72 10.69 0.74
C ARG A 143 14.87 10.55 -0.25
N ARG A 144 15.90 11.39 -0.15
CA ARG A 144 17.06 11.34 -1.05
C ARG A 144 17.70 9.96 -1.04
N ARG A 145 18.00 9.43 0.15
CA ARG A 145 18.61 8.11 0.31
C ARG A 145 17.68 6.97 -0.11
N TRP A 146 16.36 7.13 0.05
CA TRP A 146 15.38 6.17 -0.44
C TRP A 146 15.45 6.05 -1.96
N LEU A 147 15.41 7.19 -2.67
CA LEU A 147 15.54 7.23 -4.12
C LEU A 147 16.86 6.58 -4.59
N GLU A 148 17.99 6.91 -3.95
CA GLU A 148 19.30 6.32 -4.27
C GLU A 148 19.33 4.78 -4.10
N MET A 149 18.58 4.25 -3.14
CA MET A 149 18.53 2.82 -2.86
C MET A 149 17.63 2.05 -3.84
N LEU A 150 16.54 2.64 -4.32
CA LEU A 150 15.52 1.99 -5.13
C LEU A 150 16.07 1.25 -6.37
N PRO A 151 17.01 1.78 -7.18
CA PRO A 151 17.57 1.05 -8.32
C PRO A 151 18.17 -0.30 -7.93
N SER A 152 18.87 -0.37 -6.79
CA SER A 152 19.45 -1.63 -6.29
C SER A 152 18.38 -2.66 -5.90
N LEU A 153 17.22 -2.20 -5.43
CA LEU A 153 16.13 -3.06 -4.97
C LEU A 153 15.30 -3.65 -6.13
N PHE A 154 15.41 -3.11 -7.34
CA PHE A 154 14.60 -3.52 -8.49
C PHE A 154 15.38 -4.05 -9.70
N ARG A 155 16.70 -3.83 -9.77
CA ARG A 155 17.57 -4.06 -10.95
C ARG A 155 17.29 -5.35 -11.74
N GLU A 156 17.01 -6.46 -11.05
CA GLU A 156 16.89 -7.78 -11.65
C GLU A 156 15.46 -8.27 -11.87
N VAL A 157 14.48 -7.57 -11.32
CA VAL A 157 13.09 -8.05 -11.26
C VAL A 157 12.17 -7.16 -12.08
N ARG A 158 12.44 -5.85 -12.12
CA ARG A 158 11.51 -4.85 -12.65
C ARG A 158 12.27 -3.64 -13.16
N TYR A 159 11.72 -3.02 -14.20
CA TYR A 159 12.15 -1.71 -14.65
C TYR A 159 11.60 -0.64 -13.70
N LEU A 160 12.47 0.19 -13.14
CA LEU A 160 12.09 1.33 -12.31
C LEU A 160 11.67 2.51 -13.20
N VAL A 161 10.52 3.12 -12.90
CA VAL A 161 9.95 4.20 -13.72
C VAL A 161 9.94 5.53 -12.98
N GLY A 162 9.68 5.51 -11.68
CA GLY A 162 9.61 6.70 -10.86
C GLY A 162 9.11 6.42 -9.44
N SER A 163 9.08 7.45 -8.60
CA SER A 163 8.58 7.36 -7.23
C SER A 163 7.92 8.66 -6.81
N ALA A 164 6.83 8.59 -6.04
CA ALA A 164 6.14 9.74 -5.47
C ALA A 164 6.01 9.61 -3.95
N GLY A 165 6.42 10.64 -3.21
CA GLY A 165 6.20 10.77 -1.78
C GLY A 165 4.81 11.33 -1.50
N HIS A 166 4.00 10.57 -0.78
CA HIS A 166 2.64 10.94 -0.43
C HIS A 166 2.53 11.31 1.05
N LEU A 167 2.18 12.57 1.29
CA LEU A 167 1.94 13.16 2.60
C LEU A 167 0.51 13.73 2.71
N ASP A 168 -0.35 13.41 1.76
CA ASP A 168 -1.70 13.92 1.67
C ASP A 168 -2.73 12.96 2.33
N CYS A 169 -2.27 11.80 2.81
CA CYS A 169 -3.08 10.77 3.48
C CYS A 169 -2.65 10.52 4.93
N GLY A 170 -3.34 9.60 5.63
CA GLY A 170 -3.13 9.28 7.04
C GLY A 170 -1.70 8.84 7.42
N MET A 171 -0.91 8.37 6.46
CA MET A 171 0.40 7.75 6.67
C MET A 171 1.39 8.17 5.59
N ALA A 172 2.58 8.63 5.97
CA ALA A 172 3.62 8.96 5.00
C ALA A 172 4.06 7.68 4.26
N HIS A 173 4.13 7.76 2.93
CA HIS A 173 4.52 6.62 2.11
C HIS A 173 5.11 7.05 0.78
N PHE A 174 5.76 6.11 0.10
CA PHE A 174 6.24 6.28 -1.27
C PHE A 174 5.53 5.31 -2.22
N ASP A 175 4.98 5.85 -3.29
CA ASP A 175 4.41 5.10 -4.40
C ASP A 175 5.47 4.95 -5.49
N THR A 176 6.04 3.76 -5.58
CA THR A 176 7.10 3.47 -6.57
C THR A 176 6.51 2.80 -7.80
N ALA A 177 6.62 3.48 -8.94
CA ALA A 177 6.16 2.98 -10.22
C ALA A 177 7.22 2.09 -10.87
N VAL A 178 6.81 0.88 -11.23
CA VAL A 178 7.67 -0.14 -11.83
C VAL A 178 6.97 -0.86 -12.98
N SER A 179 7.75 -1.48 -13.87
CA SER A 179 7.23 -2.30 -14.96
C SER A 179 7.93 -3.64 -15.03
N ARG A 180 7.22 -4.66 -15.52
CA ARG A 180 7.82 -5.95 -15.91
C ARG A 180 8.24 -5.99 -17.37
N ASN A 181 7.97 -4.93 -18.13
CA ASN A 181 8.28 -4.85 -19.55
C ASN A 181 9.35 -3.78 -19.77
N ASP A 182 10.37 -4.11 -20.54
CA ASP A 182 11.49 -3.21 -20.82
C ASP A 182 11.15 -2.10 -21.83
N GLY A 183 9.97 -2.16 -22.46
CA GLY A 183 9.52 -1.19 -23.47
C GLY A 183 10.04 -1.47 -24.89
N LEU A 184 10.93 -2.45 -25.04
CA LEU A 184 11.49 -2.93 -26.31
C LEU A 184 10.87 -4.27 -26.75
N GLY A 185 9.88 -4.76 -26.00
CA GLY A 185 9.19 -6.01 -26.26
C GLY A 185 9.69 -7.17 -25.40
N GLY A 186 10.65 -6.95 -24.50
CA GLY A 186 11.10 -7.95 -23.53
C GLY A 186 10.26 -7.95 -22.25
N ARG A 187 10.24 -9.12 -21.60
CA ARG A 187 9.75 -9.30 -20.21
C ARG A 187 10.93 -9.46 -19.28
N ILE A 188 10.89 -8.76 -18.16
CA ILE A 188 11.87 -8.82 -17.09
C ILE A 188 11.40 -9.87 -16.07
N LYS A 189 12.12 -11.00 -16.00
CA LYS A 189 11.87 -12.19 -15.17
C LYS A 189 10.47 -12.85 -15.30
N SER A 190 10.37 -14.07 -14.77
CA SER A 190 9.27 -15.02 -14.94
C SER A 190 8.01 -14.72 -14.09
N PRO A 191 6.82 -15.16 -14.53
CA PRO A 191 5.57 -14.98 -13.80
C PRO A 191 5.56 -15.68 -12.43
N GLY A 192 5.00 -15.00 -11.44
CA GLY A 192 4.85 -15.47 -10.06
C GLY A 192 4.49 -14.29 -9.15
N ALA A 193 3.76 -14.56 -8.06
CA ALA A 193 3.54 -13.56 -7.03
C ALA A 193 4.88 -13.30 -6.34
N GLU A 194 5.44 -12.10 -6.51
CA GLU A 194 6.68 -11.65 -5.86
C GLU A 194 6.41 -11.02 -4.49
N PHE A 195 5.15 -11.09 -4.04
CA PHE A 195 4.63 -10.31 -2.94
C PHE A 195 4.03 -11.26 -1.91
N ALA A 196 4.28 -10.97 -0.64
CA ALA A 196 3.58 -11.64 0.46
C ALA A 196 2.21 -10.99 0.73
N GLY A 197 2.05 -9.73 0.32
CA GLY A 197 0.88 -8.92 0.59
C GLY A 197 1.04 -8.07 1.85
N PRO A 198 0.17 -7.06 2.02
CA PRO A 198 0.34 -6.04 3.05
C PRO A 198 0.17 -6.55 4.46
N TRP A 199 -0.71 -7.52 4.68
CA TRP A 199 -0.89 -8.10 6.01
C TRP A 199 0.38 -8.84 6.46
N ALA A 200 0.95 -9.67 5.58
CA ALA A 200 2.20 -10.37 5.88
C ALA A 200 3.38 -9.40 6.04
N THR A 201 3.44 -8.34 5.24
CA THR A 201 4.45 -7.27 5.40
C THR A 201 4.30 -6.55 6.75
N ALA A 202 3.07 -6.24 7.18
CA ALA A 202 2.83 -5.61 8.48
C ALA A 202 3.21 -6.53 9.65
N VAL A 203 2.88 -7.81 9.56
CA VAL A 203 3.26 -8.82 10.57
C VAL A 203 4.77 -9.00 10.62
N ASP A 204 5.46 -9.06 9.48
CA ASP A 204 6.93 -9.14 9.43
C ASP A 204 7.59 -7.98 10.18
N ARG A 205 7.12 -6.74 9.95
CA ARG A 205 7.64 -5.55 10.65
C ARG A 205 7.39 -5.62 12.15
N LEU A 206 6.21 -6.06 12.57
CA LEU A 206 5.88 -6.22 13.99
C LEU A 206 6.79 -7.25 14.67
N LEU A 207 7.00 -8.40 14.04
CA LEU A 207 7.91 -9.44 14.55
C LEU A 207 9.35 -8.92 14.67
N ARG A 208 9.84 -8.19 13.66
CA ARG A 208 11.18 -7.57 13.69
C ARG A 208 11.30 -6.47 14.75
N ALA A 209 10.21 -5.79 15.05
CA ALA A 209 10.12 -4.81 16.12
C ALA A 209 10.02 -5.47 17.52
N GLY A 210 9.98 -6.80 17.62
CA GLY A 210 9.89 -7.53 18.88
C GLY A 210 8.48 -7.62 19.46
N ALA A 211 7.44 -7.34 18.66
CA ALA A 211 6.06 -7.46 19.12
C ALA A 211 5.70 -8.92 19.36
N GLN A 212 5.03 -9.20 20.48
CA GLN A 212 4.40 -10.49 20.72
C GLN A 212 3.08 -10.56 19.95
N LEU A 213 2.93 -11.57 19.11
CA LEU A 213 1.72 -11.82 18.32
C LEU A 213 1.01 -13.07 18.84
N GLY A 214 -0.31 -13.10 18.72
CA GLY A 214 -1.09 -14.28 19.07
C GLY A 214 -0.83 -15.45 18.12
N GLU A 215 -1.11 -16.67 18.58
CA GLU A 215 -0.89 -17.92 17.82
C GLU A 215 -1.57 -17.91 16.45
N GLU A 216 -2.77 -17.35 16.35
CA GLU A 216 -3.53 -17.28 15.10
C GLU A 216 -2.82 -16.41 14.04
N ASP A 217 -2.30 -15.24 14.44
CA ASP A 217 -1.55 -14.35 13.54
C ASP A 217 -0.23 -14.98 13.13
N LEU A 218 0.46 -15.68 14.03
CA LEU A 218 1.67 -16.43 13.71
C LEU A 218 1.41 -17.55 12.69
N ALA A 219 0.34 -18.32 12.87
CA ALA A 219 -0.04 -19.40 11.95
C ALA A 219 -0.40 -18.87 10.55
N LYS A 220 -1.19 -17.79 10.49
CA LYS A 220 -1.53 -17.10 9.24
C LYS A 220 -0.29 -16.57 8.53
N TYR A 221 0.66 -16.01 9.28
CA TYR A 221 1.93 -15.52 8.73
C TYR A 221 2.80 -16.66 8.18
N ALA A 222 2.95 -17.74 8.94
CA ALA A 222 3.67 -18.93 8.50
C ALA A 222 3.09 -19.50 7.19
N THR A 223 1.75 -19.54 7.07
CA THR A 223 1.06 -19.97 5.84
C THR A 223 1.38 -19.05 4.66
N ALA A 224 1.37 -17.73 4.86
CA ALA A 224 1.68 -16.76 3.80
C ALA A 224 3.13 -16.89 3.32
N VAL A 225 4.08 -17.08 4.25
CA VAL A 225 5.50 -17.31 3.94
C VAL A 225 5.69 -18.64 3.21
N ALA A 226 5.01 -19.71 3.64
CA ALA A 226 5.09 -21.01 2.98
C ALA A 226 4.63 -20.94 1.52
N LYS A 227 3.48 -20.32 1.25
CA LYS A 227 2.95 -20.12 -0.12
C LYS A 227 3.89 -19.32 -1.02
N PHE A 228 4.65 -18.39 -0.45
CA PHE A 228 5.68 -17.66 -1.21
C PHE A 228 6.86 -18.58 -1.54
N ARG A 229 7.36 -19.32 -0.55
CA ARG A 229 8.50 -20.24 -0.68
C ARG A 229 8.23 -21.40 -1.65
N GLU A 230 6.99 -21.89 -1.74
CA GLU A 230 6.60 -22.93 -2.73
C GLU A 230 6.89 -22.54 -4.18
N ARG A 231 7.02 -21.24 -4.48
CA ARG A 231 7.13 -20.71 -5.84
C ARG A 231 8.47 -20.05 -6.12
N ARG A 232 9.41 -20.09 -5.16
CA ARG A 232 10.61 -19.26 -5.10
C ARG A 232 11.79 -20.02 -4.52
N GLU A 233 12.99 -19.55 -4.81
CA GLU A 233 14.20 -20.22 -4.35
C GLU A 233 14.36 -20.05 -2.83
N PRO A 234 14.97 -21.02 -2.12
CA PRO A 234 15.33 -20.86 -0.73
C PRO A 234 16.18 -19.61 -0.50
N GLY A 235 15.69 -18.69 0.34
CA GLY A 235 16.36 -17.42 0.63
C GLY A 235 15.77 -16.20 -0.08
N ASP A 236 14.87 -16.39 -1.06
CA ASP A 236 14.13 -15.28 -1.66
C ASP A 236 13.30 -14.55 -0.60
N ILE A 237 13.32 -13.21 -0.67
CA ILE A 237 12.49 -12.33 0.16
C ILE A 237 11.47 -11.65 -0.76
N PRO A 238 10.17 -11.64 -0.40
CA PRO A 238 9.15 -10.91 -1.14
C PRO A 238 9.54 -9.43 -1.34
N VAL A 239 9.26 -8.89 -2.52
CA VAL A 239 9.68 -7.52 -2.91
C VAL A 239 9.09 -6.48 -1.96
N ASP A 240 7.82 -6.63 -1.57
CA ASP A 240 7.13 -5.75 -0.62
C ASP A 240 7.76 -5.81 0.78
N VAL A 241 8.12 -6.99 1.25
CA VAL A 241 8.85 -7.18 2.51
C VAL A 241 10.25 -6.55 2.45
N ARG A 242 10.97 -6.74 1.35
CA ARG A 242 12.31 -6.15 1.15
C ARG A 242 12.27 -4.63 1.16
N LEU A 243 11.30 -4.01 0.46
CA LEU A 243 11.11 -2.56 0.44
C LEU A 243 10.78 -2.01 1.83
N ALA A 244 9.88 -2.67 2.56
CA ALA A 244 9.52 -2.25 3.92
C ALA A 244 10.72 -2.30 4.86
N ARG A 245 11.49 -3.40 4.84
CA ARG A 245 12.71 -3.53 5.66
C ARG A 245 13.76 -2.49 5.30
N ALA A 246 13.95 -2.21 4.02
CA ALA A 246 14.88 -1.18 3.55
C ALA A 246 14.47 0.21 4.05
N MET A 247 13.17 0.54 3.99
CA MET A 247 12.64 1.78 4.54
C MET A 247 12.87 1.87 6.06
N ASP A 248 12.62 0.79 6.79
CA ASP A 248 12.80 0.74 8.26
C ASP A 248 14.26 0.95 8.67
N SER A 249 15.18 0.29 7.97
CA SER A 249 16.62 0.48 8.14
C SER A 249 17.02 1.92 7.84
N LEU A 250 16.53 2.48 6.74
CA LEU A 250 16.86 3.85 6.36
C LEU A 250 16.31 4.88 7.35
N CYS A 251 15.09 4.69 7.87
CA CYS A 251 14.54 5.51 8.94
C CYS A 251 15.44 5.47 10.19
N ALA A 252 15.92 4.29 10.59
CA ALA A 252 16.81 4.15 11.74
C ALA A 252 18.18 4.81 11.53
N GLU A 253 18.71 4.78 10.30
CA GLU A 253 19.99 5.42 9.96
C GLU A 253 19.88 6.95 9.93
N VAL A 254 18.82 7.49 9.32
CA VAL A 254 18.62 8.95 9.21
C VAL A 254 18.14 9.53 10.55
N TRP A 255 17.41 8.75 11.36
CA TRP A 255 16.89 9.15 12.66
C TRP A 255 17.32 8.17 13.75
N PRO A 256 18.42 8.44 14.45
CA PRO A 256 18.89 7.57 15.54
C PRO A 256 17.87 7.38 16.68
N SER A 257 16.95 8.34 16.85
CA SER A 257 15.85 8.27 17.83
C SER A 257 14.71 7.31 17.44
N THR A 258 14.73 6.73 16.23
CA THR A 258 13.70 5.81 15.72
C THR A 258 13.38 4.69 16.70
N ASN A 259 14.39 4.11 17.35
CA ASN A 259 14.18 3.01 18.30
C ASN A 259 13.42 3.47 19.55
N GLN A 260 13.67 4.67 20.06
CA GLN A 260 12.94 5.23 21.20
C GLN A 260 11.48 5.55 20.82
N ILE A 261 11.28 6.10 19.63
CA ILE A 261 9.94 6.38 19.07
C ILE A 261 9.16 5.08 18.87
N ARG A 262 9.82 4.04 18.34
CA ARG A 262 9.22 2.71 18.13
C ARG A 262 8.83 2.05 19.46
N ALA A 263 9.68 2.10 20.48
CA ALA A 263 9.37 1.55 21.80
C ALA A 263 8.12 2.20 22.41
N LYS A 264 8.08 3.53 22.47
CA LYS A 264 6.90 4.28 22.96
C LYS A 264 5.63 3.95 22.18
N TYR A 265 5.74 3.82 20.86
CA TYR A 265 4.62 3.45 20.01
C TYR A 265 4.12 2.03 20.26
N LEU A 266 5.02 1.06 20.50
CA LEU A 266 4.62 -0.33 20.79
C LEU A 266 3.85 -0.43 22.12
N GLU A 267 4.29 0.31 23.14
CA GLU A 267 3.56 0.42 24.42
C GLU A 267 2.15 0.99 24.22
N GLN A 268 2.04 2.10 23.49
CA GLN A 268 0.74 2.72 23.18
C GLN A 268 -0.15 1.83 22.32
N ARG A 269 0.43 1.12 21.35
CA ARG A 269 -0.31 0.21 20.46
C ARG A 269 -0.94 -0.94 21.23
N ALA A 270 -0.26 -1.49 22.23
CA ALA A 270 -0.81 -2.56 23.07
C ALA A 270 -2.08 -2.08 23.78
N HIS A 271 -2.04 -0.87 24.33
CA HIS A 271 -3.20 -0.23 24.96
C HIS A 271 -4.34 -0.02 23.96
N TRP A 272 -4.07 0.59 22.79
CA TRP A 272 -5.09 0.78 21.75
C TRP A 272 -5.69 -0.53 21.24
N HIS A 273 -4.91 -1.60 21.18
CA HIS A 273 -5.40 -2.91 20.79
C HIS A 273 -6.41 -3.46 21.81
N GLN A 274 -6.10 -3.35 23.10
CA GLN A 274 -7.02 -3.75 24.18
C GLN A 274 -8.31 -2.92 24.15
N GLU A 275 -8.21 -1.59 23.97
CA GLU A 275 -9.38 -0.73 23.84
C GLU A 275 -10.24 -1.11 22.62
N ARG A 276 -9.62 -1.45 21.49
CA ARG A 276 -10.33 -1.90 20.28
C ARG A 276 -11.08 -3.21 20.54
N LEU A 277 -10.42 -4.20 21.16
CA LEU A 277 -11.05 -5.48 21.49
C LEU A 277 -12.24 -5.29 22.42
N LYS A 278 -12.11 -4.42 23.43
CA LYS A 278 -13.21 -4.08 24.34
C LYS A 278 -14.40 -3.49 23.57
N ARG A 279 -14.18 -2.48 22.72
CA ARG A 279 -15.25 -1.89 21.89
C ARG A 279 -15.88 -2.89 20.92
N GLN A 280 -15.10 -3.81 20.36
CA GLN A 280 -15.62 -4.87 19.49
C GLN A 280 -16.51 -5.83 20.27
N LEU A 281 -16.14 -6.18 21.51
CA LEU A 281 -16.96 -6.99 22.40
C LEU A 281 -18.27 -6.23 22.75
N ASP A 282 -18.16 -4.99 23.20
CA ASP A 282 -19.32 -4.15 23.54
C ASP A 282 -20.30 -4.05 22.35
N ALA A 283 -19.79 -3.87 21.13
CA ALA A 283 -20.61 -3.82 19.91
C ALA A 283 -21.26 -5.17 19.57
N LEU A 284 -20.58 -6.28 19.79
CA LEU A 284 -21.15 -7.62 19.61
C LEU A 284 -22.23 -7.91 20.65
N GLU A 285 -22.03 -7.51 21.90
CA GLU A 285 -23.01 -7.63 22.98
C GLU A 285 -24.26 -6.79 22.69
N GLN A 286 -24.08 -5.53 22.27
CA GLN A 286 -25.17 -4.66 21.88
C GLN A 286 -25.96 -5.26 20.70
N ARG A 287 -25.28 -5.77 19.68
CA ARG A 287 -25.93 -6.42 18.53
C ARG A 287 -26.65 -7.72 18.92
N ALA A 288 -26.09 -8.49 19.85
CA ALA A 288 -26.76 -9.67 20.39
C ALA A 288 -28.02 -9.29 21.16
N ALA A 289 -27.99 -8.19 21.93
CA ALA A 289 -29.15 -7.66 22.64
C ALA A 289 -30.25 -7.17 21.66
N GLU A 290 -29.88 -6.45 20.60
CA GLU A 290 -30.80 -6.02 19.53
C GLU A 290 -31.46 -7.22 18.85
N ILE A 291 -30.70 -8.27 18.53
CA ILE A 291 -31.25 -9.50 17.93
C ILE A 291 -32.23 -10.16 18.90
N ARG A 292 -31.88 -10.32 20.19
CA ARG A 292 -32.79 -10.89 21.20
C ARG A 292 -34.08 -10.07 21.34
N ALA A 293 -33.98 -8.74 21.35
CA ALA A 293 -35.13 -7.84 21.40
C ALA A 293 -36.02 -7.96 20.16
N SER A 294 -35.42 -8.12 18.98
CA SER A 294 -36.15 -8.29 17.71
C SER A 294 -36.90 -9.63 17.64
N ILE A 295 -36.34 -10.70 18.21
CA ILE A 295 -37.00 -12.01 18.31
C ILE A 295 -38.14 -11.99 19.34
N ALA A 296 -38.03 -11.15 20.38
CA ALA A 296 -39.04 -11.02 21.44
C ALA A 296 -40.25 -10.16 21.03
N GLN A 297 -40.22 -9.46 19.89
CA GLN A 297 -41.38 -8.76 19.34
C GLN A 297 -42.18 -9.72 18.44
N PRO A 298 -43.44 -10.07 18.80
CA PRO A 298 -44.29 -10.87 17.93
C PRO A 298 -44.57 -10.07 16.65
N SER A 299 -44.36 -10.67 15.48
CA SER A 299 -44.78 -10.06 14.22
C SER A 299 -46.30 -9.91 14.22
N THR A 300 -46.82 -8.71 14.46
CA THR A 300 -48.22 -8.34 14.21
C THR A 300 -48.47 -8.15 12.71
N GLN A 301 -47.97 -9.07 11.87
CA GLN A 301 -48.48 -9.23 10.52
C GLN A 301 -49.74 -10.07 10.62
N ASN A 302 -50.88 -9.38 10.70
CA ASN A 302 -52.19 -9.93 10.41
C ASN A 302 -52.16 -10.55 9.01
N LEU A 303 -51.96 -11.87 8.94
CA LEU A 303 -52.33 -12.67 7.79
C LEU A 303 -53.85 -12.80 7.80
N SER A 304 -54.56 -11.79 7.31
CA SER A 304 -55.96 -11.92 6.97
C SER A 304 -56.07 -12.85 5.76
N TRP A 305 -56.30 -14.14 6.00
CA TRP A 305 -56.82 -15.03 4.99
C TRP A 305 -58.27 -14.64 4.75
N GLY A 306 -58.49 -13.76 3.78
CA GLY A 306 -59.82 -13.48 3.25
C GLY A 306 -60.33 -14.74 2.55
N PHE A 307 -61.18 -15.50 3.25
CA PHE A 307 -62.12 -16.40 2.60
C PHE A 307 -63.41 -15.59 2.40
N ASP A 308 -63.60 -15.10 1.19
CA ASP A 308 -64.92 -14.66 0.73
C ASP A 308 -65.75 -15.93 0.42
N LEU A 309 -66.90 -16.05 1.08
CA LEU A 309 -68.02 -16.93 0.69
C LEU A 309 -69.07 -16.09 -0.02
#